data_AF-A0A165KQ20-F1
#
_entry.id   AF-A0A165KQ20-F1
#
_cell.length_a   1.000
_cell.length_b   1.000
_cell.length_c   1.000
_cell.angle_alpha   90.00
_cell.angle_beta   90.00
_cell.angle_gamma   90.00
#
_symmetry.space_group_name_H-M   'P 1'
#
loop_
_entity.id
_entity.type
_entity.pdbx_description
1 polymer ?
#
loop_
_entity_poly.entity_id
_entity_poly.type
_entity_poly.pdbx_seq_one_letter_code
_entity_poly.pdbx_strand_id
1 'polypeptide(L)' 'IRSRITVCKRLKLKCDRRTPCSSCLKRDTVQRCVYSQAAAEKIDVQSLHNRILVVESLLAKVS' A
#
# COMPACT_ATOMS: atom_id res chain seq x y z
N ILE A 1 7.32 8.29 6.99
CA ILE A 1 5.92 8.67 7.27
C ILE A 1 5.05 7.40 7.35
N ARG A 2 4.44 7.13 8.51
CA ARG A 2 3.70 5.88 8.80
C ARG A 2 2.33 5.95 8.12
N SER A 3 2.10 5.15 7.07
CA SER A 3 0.82 4.97 6.36
C SER A 3 -0.35 5.06 7.35
N ARG A 4 -1.09 6.17 7.30
CA ARG A 4 -2.19 6.42 8.24
C ARG A 4 -3.42 5.73 7.70
N ILE A 5 -3.63 4.48 8.11
CA ILE A 5 -4.97 3.87 8.12
C ILE A 5 -5.67 4.43 9.36
N THR A 6 -6.21 5.64 9.31
CA THR A 6 -6.64 6.38 10.52
C THR A 6 -7.65 5.62 11.37
N VAL A 7 -8.72 5.08 10.78
CA VAL A 7 -9.77 4.36 11.53
C VAL A 7 -9.33 2.96 11.92
N CYS A 8 -8.83 2.14 10.98
CA CYS A 8 -8.44 0.77 11.33
C CYS A 8 -7.24 0.74 12.27
N LYS A 9 -6.30 1.68 12.18
CA LYS A 9 -5.18 1.77 13.14
C LYS A 9 -5.65 2.17 14.53
N ARG A 10 -6.56 3.16 14.65
CA ARG A 10 -7.15 3.57 15.94
C ARG A 10 -7.93 2.42 16.58
N LEU A 11 -8.68 1.67 15.77
CA LEU A 11 -9.51 0.55 16.19
C LEU A 11 -8.76 -0.80 16.24
N LYS A 12 -7.45 -0.82 15.94
CA LYS A 12 -6.61 -2.03 15.86
C LYS A 12 -7.20 -3.14 14.96
N LEU A 13 -7.82 -2.76 13.84
CA LEU A 13 -8.42 -3.67 12.87
C LEU A 13 -7.43 -4.03 11.75
N LYS A 14 -7.51 -5.27 11.24
CA LYS A 14 -6.82 -5.67 10.01
C LYS A 14 -7.43 -4.90 8.83
N CYS A 15 -6.59 -4.17 8.10
CA CYS A 15 -7.01 -3.39 6.95
C CYS A 15 -6.54 -4.06 5.65
N ASP A 16 -7.49 -4.39 4.78
CA ASP A 16 -7.24 -4.97 3.45
C ASP A 16 -6.86 -3.92 2.39
N ARG A 17 -6.69 -2.65 2.79
CA ARG A 17 -6.22 -1.52 1.97
C ARG A 17 -7.07 -1.23 0.71
N ARG A 18 -8.25 -1.82 0.59
CA ARG A 18 -9.25 -1.42 -0.42
C ARG A 18 -9.85 -0.07 -0.04
N THR A 19 -10.42 0.65 -1.00
CA THR A 19 -11.07 1.94 -0.75
C THR A 19 -12.52 1.86 -1.21
N PRO A 20 -13.49 1.74 -0.27
CA PRO A 20 -13.33 1.55 1.18
C PRO A 20 -12.87 0.14 1.56
N CYS A 21 -12.22 0.02 2.72
CA CYS A 21 -11.69 -1.26 3.20
C CYS A 21 -12.82 -2.13 3.76
N SER A 22 -12.71 -3.46 3.65
CA SER A 22 -13.79 -4.38 4.06
C SER A 22 -14.18 -4.23 5.53
N SER A 23 -13.22 -3.89 6.41
CA SER A 23 -13.50 -3.64 7.84
C SER A 23 -14.25 -2.34 8.08
N CYS A 24 -14.02 -1.30 7.28
CA CYS A 24 -14.75 -0.04 7.37
C CYS A 24 -16.15 -0.16 6.79
N LEU A 25 -16.33 -0.98 5.74
CA LEU A 25 -17.65 -1.30 5.18
C LEU A 25 -18.53 -2.03 6.21
N LYS A 26 -18.02 -3.10 6.85
CA LYS A 26 -18.76 -3.89 7.85
C LYS A 26 -19.15 -3.11 9.12
N ARG A 27 -18.48 -2.01 9.41
CA ARG A 27 -18.66 -1.21 10.63
C ARG A 27 -19.32 0.14 10.36
N ASP A 28 -19.79 0.36 9.14
CA ASP A 28 -20.39 1.62 8.70
C ASP A 28 -19.52 2.86 9.00
N THR A 29 -18.21 2.72 8.80
CA THR A 29 -17.23 3.82 8.98
C THR A 29 -16.58 4.23 7.66
N VAL A 30 -17.31 4.00 6.57
CA VAL A 30 -16.88 4.19 5.18
C VAL A 30 -16.36 5.61 4.94
N GLN A 31 -17.09 6.60 5.43
CA GLN A 31 -16.76 8.03 5.32
C GLN A 31 -15.42 8.42 6.00
N ARG A 32 -14.96 7.61 6.95
CA ARG A 32 -13.71 7.85 7.69
C ARG A 32 -12.56 6.95 7.19
N CYS A 33 -12.80 6.12 6.19
CA CYS A 33 -11.82 5.23 5.57
C CYS A 33 -10.95 6.00 4.55
N VAL A 34 -10.13 6.92 5.05
CA VAL A 34 -9.31 7.81 4.21
C VAL A 34 -7.86 7.34 4.21
N TYR A 35 -7.30 7.17 3.01
CA TYR A 35 -5.88 6.93 2.79
C TYR A 35 -5.24 8.26 2.37
N SER A 36 -4.14 8.65 3.02
CA SER A 36 -3.34 9.79 2.54
C SER A 36 -2.79 9.46 1.14
N GLN A 37 -2.69 10.45 0.23
CA GLN A 37 -2.09 10.25 -1.10
C GLN A 37 -0.69 9.61 -1.01
N ALA A 38 0.15 10.08 -0.08
CA ALA A 38 1.47 9.48 0.20
C ALA A 38 1.44 8.00 0.65
N ALA A 39 0.28 7.46 1.04
CA ALA A 39 0.08 6.04 1.34
C ALA A 39 -0.46 5.26 0.13
N ALA A 40 -1.17 5.91 -0.79
CA ALA A 40 -1.58 5.35 -2.07
C ALA A 40 -0.36 5.24 -3.03
N GLU A 41 0.54 6.22 -2.98
CA GLU A 41 1.79 6.28 -3.74
C GLU A 41 2.92 5.43 -3.16
N LYS A 42 2.64 4.57 -2.16
CA LYS A 42 3.68 3.70 -1.61
C LYS A 42 4.08 2.69 -2.68
N ILE A 43 5.13 3.04 -3.41
CA ILE A 43 5.88 2.12 -4.25
C ILE A 43 6.45 1.05 -3.33
N ASP A 44 6.10 -0.20 -3.61
CA ASP A 44 6.66 -1.34 -2.90
C ASP A 44 8.14 -1.47 -3.26
N VAL A 45 9.02 -1.12 -2.31
CA VAL A 45 10.47 -1.06 -2.54
C VAL A 45 11.02 -2.44 -2.90
N GLN A 46 10.44 -3.51 -2.38
CA GLN A 46 10.84 -4.87 -2.71
C GLN A 46 10.51 -5.19 -4.17
N SER A 47 9.31 -4.85 -4.63
CA SER A 47 8.91 -4.99 -6.03
C SER A 47 9.82 -4.16 -6.95
N LEU A 48 10.16 -2.93 -6.55
CA LEU A 48 11.10 -2.10 -7.31
C LEU A 48 12.50 -2.73 -7.39
N HIS A 49 13.04 -3.20 -6.26
CA HIS A 49 14.33 -3.87 -6.22
C HIS A 49 14.37 -5.10 -7.13
N ASN A 50 13.33 -5.94 -7.08
CA ASN A 50 13.22 -7.12 -7.94
C ASN A 50 13.19 -6.75 -9.42
N ARG A 51 12.47 -5.68 -9.78
CA ARG A 51 12.43 -5.17 -11.16
C ARG A 51 13.78 -4.65 -11.62
N ILE A 52 14.51 -3.94 -10.76
CA ILE A 52 15.86 -3.42 -11.05
C ILE A 52 16.82 -4.57 -11.29
N LEU A 53 16.84 -5.58 -10.42
CA LEU A 53 17.69 -6.77 -10.58
C LEU A 53 17.47 -7.45 -11.94
N VAL A 54 16.22 -7.58 -12.38
CA VAL A 54 15.91 -8.14 -13.70
C VAL A 54 16.47 -7.26 -14.82
N VAL A 55 16.26 -5.94 -14.75
CA VAL A 55 16.77 -4.99 -15.76
C VAL A 55 18.29 -5.03 -15.83
N GLU A 56 18.98 -5.03 -14.70
CA GLU A 56 20.44 -5.14 -14.63
C GLU A 56 20.94 -6.45 -15.26
N SER A 57 20.27 -7.57 -14.97
CA SER A 57 20.61 -8.87 -15.57
C SER A 57 20.41 -8.93 -17.08
N LEU A 58 19.45 -8.18 -17.62
CA LEU A 58 19.18 -8.10 -19.05
C LEU A 58 20.19 -7.19 -19.74
N LEU A 59 20.52 -6.05 -19.13
CA LEU A 59 21.56 -5.16 -19.63
C LEU A 59 22.91 -5.87 -19.72
N ALA A 60 23.27 -6.64 -18.70
CA ALA A 60 24.51 -7.43 -18.68
C ALA A 60 24.62 -8.49 -19.79
N LYS A 61 23.51 -8.85 -20.46
CA LYS A 61 23.50 -9.80 -21.59
C LYS A 61 23.64 -9.12 -22.95
N VAL A 62 23.43 -7.80 -23.00
CA VAL A 62 23.46 -6.99 -24.24
C VAL A 62 24.77 -6.21 -24.36
N SER A 63 25.42 -5.92 -23.23
CA SER A 63 26.81 -5.45 -23.14
C SER A 63 27.80 -6.59 -23.35
#